data_AF-A0A4V6NXZ0-F1
#
_entry.id   AF-A0A4V6NXZ0-F1
#
_cell.length_a   1.000
_cell.length_b   1.000
_cell.length_c   1.000
_cell.angle_alpha   90.00
_cell.angle_beta   90.00
_cell.angle_gamma   90.00
#
_symmetry.space_group_name_H-M   'P 1'
#
loop_
_entity.id
_entity.type
_entity.pdbx_description
1 polymer ?
#
loop_
_entity_poly.entity_id
_entity_poly.type
_entity_poly.pdbx_seq_one_letter_code
_entity_poly.pdbx_strand_id
1 'polypeptide(L)'
;MKKLFMFSCILLPLNVFSGSIYQCSNQKGDTIFQSTPCAETTVKVIKEIPNHDTTEYTDEMVKALSKLSGKSKEDLKDPEVRKAAEILAATDAAKSYAYSEVYSVSSKYCGSDVENALEAYESRAKSIISLGEYYYQVGIQGEIKGESIGASGKELKDSLNGLIGDLDQKYSSANETSLGSMCRDALRDIKSLTMMYGD
;
A
#
# COMPACT_ATOMS: atom_id res chain seq x y z
N MET A 1 -5.36 -39.75 37.92
CA MET A 1 -5.83 -38.40 37.54
C MET A 1 -4.79 -37.76 36.62
N LYS A 2 -5.25 -36.84 35.78
CA LYS A 2 -4.78 -36.48 34.44
C LYS A 2 -3.28 -36.13 34.31
N LYS A 3 -2.68 -36.66 33.23
CA LYS A 3 -1.33 -36.37 32.75
C LYS A 3 -1.25 -34.92 32.23
N LEU A 4 -0.24 -34.18 32.68
CA LEU A 4 0.19 -32.91 32.10
C LEU A 4 0.71 -33.19 30.68
N PHE A 5 0.02 -32.70 29.65
CA PHE A 5 0.57 -32.61 28.31
C PHE A 5 1.16 -31.20 28.15
N MET A 6 2.49 -31.11 28.24
CA MET A 6 3.25 -29.98 27.70
C MET A 6 2.99 -29.92 26.20
N PHE A 7 2.22 -28.95 25.74
CA PHE A 7 2.25 -28.54 24.34
C PHE A 7 3.39 -27.53 24.17
N SER A 8 4.57 -28.07 23.90
CA SER A 8 5.68 -27.35 23.28
C SER A 8 5.24 -26.99 21.86
N CYS A 9 4.71 -25.77 21.68
CA CYS A 9 4.53 -25.21 20.35
C CYS A 9 5.92 -24.88 19.80
N ILE A 10 6.40 -25.82 19.00
CA ILE A 10 7.55 -25.74 18.11
C ILE A 10 7.48 -24.40 17.37
N LEU A 11 8.37 -23.48 17.76
CA LEU A 11 8.74 -22.30 16.98
C LEU A 11 9.41 -22.81 15.69
N LEU A 12 8.61 -23.05 14.65
CA LEU A 12 9.12 -23.18 13.30
C LEU A 12 9.63 -21.80 12.88
N PRO A 13 10.90 -21.64 12.49
CA PRO A 13 11.35 -20.41 11.86
C PRO A 13 10.66 -20.32 10.49
N LEU A 14 9.61 -19.51 10.41
CA LEU A 14 9.13 -19.01 9.13
C LEU A 14 10.24 -18.11 8.60
N ASN A 15 11.09 -18.66 7.74
CA ASN A 15 11.97 -17.87 6.88
C ASN A 15 11.05 -17.03 5.98
N VAL A 16 10.79 -15.79 6.39
CA VAL A 16 10.13 -14.80 5.56
C VAL A 16 11.11 -14.46 4.46
N PHE A 17 10.86 -14.99 3.26
CA PHE A 17 11.66 -14.68 2.08
C PHE A 17 11.52 -13.19 1.76
N SER A 18 12.57 -12.42 2.04
CA SER A 18 12.75 -11.04 1.57
C SER A 18 13.22 -11.08 0.12
N GLY A 19 12.30 -11.25 -0.82
CA GLY A 19 12.63 -11.20 -2.25
C GLY A 19 13.08 -9.80 -2.70
N SER A 20 13.99 -9.74 -3.68
CA SER A 20 14.41 -8.49 -4.34
C SER A 20 13.24 -7.77 -5.02
N ILE A 21 13.19 -6.44 -4.95
CA ILE A 21 12.19 -5.61 -5.65
C ILE A 21 12.82 -5.06 -6.93
N TYR A 22 12.10 -5.15 -8.04
CA TYR A 22 12.53 -4.62 -9.33
C TYR A 22 11.69 -3.38 -9.68
N GLN A 23 12.34 -2.25 -9.88
CA GLN A 23 11.74 -1.05 -10.48
C GLN A 23 11.87 -1.16 -12.00
N CYS A 24 10.76 -1.41 -12.68
CA CYS A 24 10.67 -1.55 -14.12
C CYS A 24 10.15 -0.28 -14.77
N SER A 25 10.67 0.05 -15.96
CA SER A 25 10.11 1.09 -16.81
C SER A 25 9.53 0.44 -18.06
N ASN A 26 8.28 0.72 -18.38
CA ASN A 26 7.67 0.20 -19.61
C ASN A 26 8.10 1.04 -20.83
N GLN A 27 7.74 0.61 -22.04
CA GLN A 27 8.05 1.33 -23.29
C GLN A 27 7.43 2.74 -23.37
N LYS A 28 6.53 3.10 -22.44
CA LYS A 28 5.89 4.41 -22.32
C LYS A 28 6.55 5.30 -21.25
N GLY A 29 7.55 4.79 -20.52
CA GLY A 29 8.23 5.50 -19.44
C GLY A 29 7.57 5.38 -18.06
N ASP A 30 6.49 4.61 -17.91
CA ASP A 30 5.83 4.42 -16.62
C ASP A 30 6.69 3.54 -15.71
N THR A 31 6.78 3.91 -14.43
CA THR A 31 7.47 3.12 -13.41
C THR A 31 6.53 2.11 -12.75
N ILE A 32 6.96 0.85 -12.65
CA ILE A 32 6.21 -0.27 -12.07
C ILE A 32 7.15 -1.01 -11.11
N PHE A 33 6.66 -1.43 -9.94
CA PHE A 33 7.44 -2.21 -8.97
C PHE A 33 6.92 -3.64 -8.93
N GLN A 34 7.81 -4.63 -9.04
CA GLN A 34 7.42 -6.06 -9.07
C GLN A 34 8.46 -6.96 -8.39
N SER A 35 8.03 -8.14 -7.96
CA SER A 35 8.85 -9.15 -7.28
C SER A 35 9.61 -10.08 -8.24
N THR A 36 9.38 -9.95 -9.54
CA THR A 36 10.07 -10.68 -10.60
C THR A 36 10.91 -9.73 -11.46
N PRO A 37 12.04 -10.18 -12.03
CA PRO A 37 12.85 -9.35 -12.93
C PRO A 37 12.03 -8.80 -14.12
N CYS A 38 12.31 -7.56 -14.54
CA CYS A 38 11.67 -6.95 -15.71
C CYS A 38 11.99 -7.77 -16.97
N ALA A 39 10.98 -8.00 -17.82
CA ALA A 39 11.10 -8.94 -18.94
C ALA A 39 12.11 -8.52 -20.04
N GLU A 40 12.56 -7.26 -20.11
CA GLU A 40 13.53 -6.80 -21.10
C GLU A 40 14.47 -5.74 -20.48
N THR A 41 15.78 -5.89 -20.72
CA THR A 41 16.94 -5.21 -20.10
C THR A 41 16.83 -3.67 -20.04
N THR A 42 17.06 -3.00 -18.91
CA THR A 42 18.38 -2.76 -18.27
C THR A 42 18.17 -2.55 -16.77
N VAL A 43 18.95 -3.26 -15.96
CA VAL A 43 18.64 -3.57 -14.57
C VAL A 43 19.29 -2.55 -13.63
N LYS A 44 18.50 -1.76 -12.89
CA LYS A 44 18.89 -1.34 -11.53
C LYS A 44 18.39 -2.43 -10.59
N VAL A 45 19.28 -3.36 -10.24
CA VAL A 45 18.97 -4.39 -9.25
C VAL A 45 18.91 -3.66 -7.92
N ILE A 46 17.74 -3.54 -7.29
CA ILE A 46 17.68 -3.36 -5.84
C ILE A 46 17.93 -4.76 -5.30
N LYS A 47 19.21 -5.13 -5.21
CA LYS A 47 19.61 -6.41 -4.62
C LYS A 47 19.02 -6.43 -3.21
N GLU A 48 18.44 -7.57 -2.88
CA GLU A 48 18.21 -8.07 -1.53
C GLU A 48 18.94 -7.32 -0.44
N ILE A 49 18.25 -7.11 0.69
CA ILE A 49 18.76 -6.51 1.91
C ILE A 49 19.39 -7.63 2.77
N PRO A 50 20.71 -7.89 2.68
CA PRO A 50 21.48 -8.38 3.79
C PRO A 50 22.43 -7.26 4.23
N ASN A 51 22.26 -6.84 5.48
CA ASN A 51 22.94 -5.71 6.13
C ASN A 51 22.57 -4.33 5.57
N HIS A 52 21.74 -3.64 6.35
CA HIS A 52 21.51 -2.20 6.28
C HIS A 52 22.86 -1.45 6.29
N ASP A 53 23.35 -1.10 5.10
CA ASP A 53 24.16 0.08 4.88
C ASP A 53 23.36 0.98 3.92
N THR A 54 22.68 1.98 4.49
CA THR A 54 21.65 2.81 3.84
C THR A 54 22.21 3.88 2.91
N THR A 55 23.21 3.55 2.09
CA THR A 55 23.98 4.58 1.36
C THR A 55 23.53 4.85 -0.07
N GLU A 56 22.62 4.07 -0.67
CA GLU A 56 22.01 4.43 -1.95
C GLU A 56 20.49 4.27 -1.93
N TYR A 57 19.83 5.17 -1.21
CA TYR A 57 18.51 5.60 -1.64
C TYR A 57 18.68 6.31 -2.98
N THR A 58 18.04 5.82 -4.03
CA THR A 58 18.08 6.49 -5.34
C THR A 58 17.48 7.91 -5.20
N ASP A 59 18.06 8.89 -5.89
CA ASP A 59 17.57 10.28 -5.88
C ASP A 59 16.07 10.39 -6.21
N GLU A 60 15.57 9.43 -6.99
CA GLU A 60 14.17 9.25 -7.33
C GLU A 60 13.30 8.87 -6.12
N MET A 61 13.76 7.98 -5.25
CA MET A 61 13.07 7.62 -4.00
C MET A 61 13.06 8.79 -3.02
N VAL A 62 14.16 9.54 -2.89
CA VAL A 62 14.21 10.74 -2.05
C VAL A 62 13.27 11.83 -2.57
N LYS A 63 13.17 11.98 -3.90
CA LYS A 63 12.24 12.92 -4.53
C LYS A 63 10.77 12.50 -4.32
N ALA A 64 10.47 11.20 -4.42
CA ALA A 64 9.14 10.67 -4.14
C ALA A 64 8.76 10.84 -2.66
N LEU A 65 9.68 10.50 -1.74
CA LEU A 65 9.51 10.70 -0.30
C LEU A 65 9.32 12.17 0.06
N SER A 66 10.08 13.08 -0.56
CA SER A 66 9.92 14.53 -0.36
C SER A 66 8.53 15.00 -0.79
N LYS A 67 8.04 14.51 -1.94
CA LYS A 67 6.69 14.84 -2.45
C LYS A 67 5.59 14.30 -1.51
N LEU A 68 5.73 13.06 -1.03
CA LEU A 68 4.73 12.39 -0.18
C LEU A 68 4.72 12.90 1.26
N SER A 69 5.89 13.19 1.84
CA SER A 69 6.00 13.63 3.23
C SER A 69 5.95 15.15 3.42
N GLY A 70 6.06 15.92 2.33
CA GLY A 70 6.21 17.37 2.38
C GLY A 70 7.55 17.84 2.98
N LYS A 71 8.52 16.94 3.13
CA LYS A 71 9.87 17.25 3.63
C LYS A 71 10.81 17.65 2.50
N SER A 72 11.74 18.55 2.79
CA SER A 72 12.78 18.90 1.82
C SER A 72 13.78 17.75 1.67
N LYS A 73 14.51 17.72 0.55
CA LYS A 73 15.61 16.74 0.37
C LYS A 73 16.68 16.88 1.45
N GLU A 74 16.90 18.10 1.93
CA GLU A 74 17.80 18.42 3.02
C GLU A 74 17.34 17.82 4.35
N ASP A 75 16.04 17.90 4.66
CA ASP A 75 15.46 17.29 5.87
C ASP A 75 15.61 15.77 5.85
N LEU A 76 15.50 15.15 4.67
CA LEU A 76 15.66 13.69 4.49
C LEU A 76 17.11 13.21 4.59
N LYS A 77 18.10 14.10 4.80
CA LYS A 77 19.48 13.71 5.14
C LYS A 77 19.59 13.26 6.60
N ASP A 78 18.69 13.73 7.47
CA ASP A 78 18.60 13.24 8.84
C ASP A 78 17.99 11.82 8.84
N PRO A 79 18.68 10.81 9.38
CA PRO A 79 18.20 9.42 9.36
C PRO A 79 16.87 9.19 10.07
N GLU A 80 16.57 9.92 11.16
CA GLU A 80 15.31 9.79 11.89
C GLU A 80 14.17 10.43 11.11
N VAL A 81 14.40 11.62 10.56
CA VAL A 81 13.41 12.33 9.73
C VAL A 81 13.09 11.52 8.48
N ARG A 82 14.11 10.94 7.85
CA ARG A 82 13.97 10.05 6.69
C ARG A 82 13.15 8.82 7.04
N LYS A 83 13.47 8.13 8.14
CA LYS A 83 12.72 6.92 8.57
C LYS A 83 11.26 7.25 8.89
N ALA A 84 10.99 8.38 9.52
CA ALA A 84 9.61 8.85 9.76
C ALA A 84 8.88 9.18 8.44
N ALA A 85 9.56 9.80 7.48
CA ALA A 85 9.01 10.09 6.16
C ALA A 85 8.71 8.81 5.36
N GLU A 86 9.57 7.79 5.47
CA GLU A 86 9.36 6.47 4.85
C GLU A 86 8.12 5.76 5.40
N ILE A 87 7.95 5.74 6.72
CA ILE A 87 6.76 5.15 7.36
C ILE A 87 5.49 5.90 6.95
N LEU A 88 5.56 7.23 6.90
CA LEU A 88 4.43 8.06 6.45
C LEU A 88 4.05 7.76 5.00
N ALA A 89 5.04 7.75 4.10
CA ALA A 89 4.83 7.43 2.69
C ALA A 89 4.31 6.01 2.49
N ALA A 90 4.83 5.03 3.23
CA ALA A 90 4.36 3.65 3.20
C ALA A 90 2.91 3.53 3.65
N THR A 91 2.55 4.26 4.72
CA THR A 91 1.19 4.30 5.24
C THR A 91 0.22 4.94 4.24
N ASP A 92 0.61 6.04 3.61
CA ASP A 92 -0.19 6.72 2.59
C ASP A 92 -0.37 5.85 1.34
N ALA A 93 0.68 5.16 0.91
CA ALA A 93 0.63 4.18 -0.17
C ALA A 93 -0.34 3.03 0.15
N ALA A 94 -0.20 2.42 1.32
CA ALA A 94 -1.08 1.34 1.75
C ALA A 94 -2.55 1.78 1.87
N LYS A 95 -2.81 3.02 2.32
CA LYS A 95 -4.17 3.59 2.31
C LYS A 95 -4.70 3.78 0.90
N SER A 96 -3.87 4.25 -0.02
CA SER A 96 -4.28 4.48 -1.42
C SER A 96 -4.70 3.19 -2.11
N TYR A 97 -3.95 2.11 -1.89
CA TYR A 97 -4.33 0.76 -2.31
C TYR A 97 -5.60 0.26 -1.59
N ALA A 98 -5.71 0.45 -0.28
CA ALA A 98 -6.91 0.08 0.45
C ALA A 98 -8.16 0.78 -0.11
N TYR A 99 -8.05 2.06 -0.46
CA TYR A 99 -9.14 2.81 -1.07
C TYR A 99 -9.53 2.27 -2.45
N SER A 100 -8.59 1.87 -3.32
CA SER A 100 -8.96 1.27 -4.61
C SER A 100 -9.77 -0.01 -4.41
N GLU A 101 -9.34 -0.88 -3.51
CA GLU A 101 -10.05 -2.13 -3.22
C GLU A 101 -11.43 -1.91 -2.58
N VAL A 102 -11.52 -0.98 -1.62
CA VAL A 102 -12.78 -0.61 -0.95
C VAL A 102 -13.78 0.00 -1.93
N TYR A 103 -13.34 0.91 -2.80
CA TYR A 103 -14.24 1.54 -3.77
C TYR A 103 -14.55 0.63 -4.98
N SER A 104 -13.73 -0.39 -5.25
CA SER A 104 -14.07 -1.48 -6.18
C SER A 104 -15.29 -2.29 -5.70
N VAL A 105 -15.52 -2.40 -4.38
CA VAL A 105 -16.80 -2.92 -3.88
C VAL A 105 -17.94 -1.97 -4.23
N SER A 106 -17.74 -0.66 -4.03
CA SER A 106 -18.78 0.34 -4.30
C SER A 106 -19.19 0.38 -5.78
N SER A 107 -18.23 0.27 -6.72
CA SER A 107 -18.50 0.28 -8.17
C SER A 107 -19.40 -0.87 -8.61
N LYS A 108 -19.30 -2.05 -7.98
CA LYS A 108 -20.17 -3.21 -8.26
C LYS A 108 -21.66 -2.91 -8.07
N TYR A 109 -22.02 -2.03 -7.14
CA TYR A 109 -23.41 -1.74 -6.77
C TYR A 109 -23.91 -0.38 -7.28
N CYS A 110 -23.01 0.56 -7.57
CA CYS A 110 -23.36 1.97 -7.79
C CYS A 110 -23.37 2.41 -9.26
N GLY A 111 -23.09 1.49 -10.17
CA GLY A 111 -23.12 1.74 -11.61
C GLY A 111 -21.96 2.59 -12.12
N SER A 112 -22.08 3.01 -13.37
CA SER A 112 -20.98 3.55 -14.18
C SER A 112 -20.35 4.84 -13.65
N ASP A 113 -21.09 5.68 -12.93
CA ASP A 113 -20.54 6.95 -12.43
C ASP A 113 -19.46 6.72 -11.37
N VAL A 114 -19.68 5.74 -10.48
CA VAL A 114 -18.71 5.35 -9.45
C VAL A 114 -17.57 4.56 -10.07
N GLU A 115 -17.86 3.68 -11.02
CA GLU A 115 -16.85 2.93 -11.79
C GLU A 115 -15.89 3.88 -12.54
N ASN A 116 -16.40 4.81 -13.33
CA ASN A 116 -15.58 5.79 -14.06
C ASN A 116 -14.77 6.70 -13.11
N ALA A 117 -15.35 7.09 -11.97
CA ALA A 117 -14.63 7.86 -10.97
C ALA A 117 -13.48 7.04 -10.35
N LEU A 118 -13.71 5.75 -10.08
CA LEU A 118 -12.70 4.84 -9.56
C LEU A 118 -11.56 4.64 -10.56
N GLU A 119 -11.88 4.38 -11.83
CA GLU A 119 -10.87 4.28 -12.90
C GLU A 119 -10.02 5.54 -13.02
N ALA A 120 -10.64 6.73 -12.89
CA ALA A 120 -9.91 7.99 -12.91
C ALA A 120 -8.97 8.14 -11.70
N TYR A 121 -9.44 7.74 -10.51
CA TYR A 121 -8.60 7.70 -9.30
C TYR A 121 -7.43 6.74 -9.50
N GLU A 122 -7.69 5.49 -9.88
CA GLU A 122 -6.68 4.44 -10.08
C GLU A 122 -5.66 4.84 -11.14
N SER A 123 -6.09 5.48 -12.22
CA SER A 123 -5.19 5.97 -13.25
C SER A 123 -4.26 7.07 -12.74
N ARG A 124 -4.73 8.00 -11.90
CA ARG A 124 -3.91 9.10 -11.36
C ARG A 124 -3.02 8.67 -10.21
N ALA A 125 -3.54 7.80 -9.35
CA ALA A 125 -2.86 7.28 -8.17
C ALA A 125 -2.10 5.98 -8.45
N LYS A 126 -1.97 5.56 -9.72
CA LYS A 126 -1.40 4.26 -10.11
C LYS A 126 -0.10 3.91 -9.38
N SER A 127 0.87 4.81 -9.39
CA SER A 127 2.17 4.55 -8.77
C SER A 127 2.09 4.41 -7.25
N ILE A 128 1.24 5.19 -6.58
CA ILE A 128 1.09 5.13 -5.12
C ILE A 128 0.26 3.91 -4.69
N ILE A 129 -0.73 3.51 -5.50
CA ILE A 129 -1.51 2.27 -5.33
C ILE A 129 -0.62 1.05 -5.49
N SER A 130 0.21 0.97 -6.53
CA SER A 130 1.15 -0.15 -6.71
C SER A 130 2.16 -0.25 -5.57
N LEU A 131 2.64 0.88 -5.05
CA LEU A 131 3.49 0.88 -3.86
C LEU A 131 2.72 0.39 -2.61
N GLY A 132 1.45 0.76 -2.49
CA GLY A 132 0.57 0.24 -1.44
C GLY A 132 0.37 -1.27 -1.50
N GLU A 133 0.11 -1.81 -2.70
CA GLU A 133 -0.03 -3.26 -2.93
C GLU A 133 1.22 -4.01 -2.46
N TYR A 134 2.41 -3.47 -2.76
CA TYR A 134 3.68 -4.01 -2.25
C TYR A 134 3.69 -4.08 -0.72
N TYR A 135 3.29 -3.02 -0.01
CA TYR A 135 3.23 -3.02 1.46
C TYR A 135 2.20 -4.00 2.03
N TYR A 136 1.14 -4.31 1.29
CA TYR A 136 0.23 -5.41 1.67
C TYR A 136 0.87 -6.80 1.51
N GLN A 137 1.93 -6.94 0.73
CA GLN A 137 2.70 -8.19 0.62
C GLN A 137 3.76 -8.31 1.72
N VAL A 138 4.52 -7.25 1.97
CA VAL A 138 5.70 -7.30 2.86
C VAL A 138 5.46 -6.73 4.26
N GLY A 139 4.42 -5.93 4.45
CA GLY A 139 4.16 -5.16 5.66
C GLY A 139 4.84 -3.80 5.71
N ILE A 140 4.37 -2.95 6.62
CA ILE A 140 4.99 -1.68 6.97
C ILE A 140 5.65 -1.89 8.33
N GLN A 141 6.95 -1.65 8.42
CA GLN A 141 7.67 -1.74 9.69
C GLN A 141 8.55 -0.52 9.87
N GLY A 142 8.58 -0.01 11.10
CA GLY A 142 9.31 1.19 11.43
C GLY A 142 9.50 1.31 12.93
N GLU A 143 10.40 2.20 13.30
CA GLU A 143 10.63 2.54 14.70
C GLU A 143 10.75 4.05 14.78
N ILE A 144 9.92 4.68 15.61
CA ILE A 144 9.95 6.11 15.85
C ILE A 144 10.12 6.31 17.36
N LYS A 145 11.22 6.95 17.78
CA LYS A 145 11.52 7.23 19.19
C LYS A 145 11.51 5.99 20.11
N GLY A 146 11.95 4.84 19.60
CA GLY A 146 11.97 3.58 20.37
C GLY A 146 10.65 2.79 20.34
N GLU A 147 9.60 3.34 19.73
CA GLU A 147 8.33 2.61 19.55
C GLU A 147 8.31 1.96 18.18
N SER A 148 8.10 0.65 18.15
CA SER A 148 7.85 -0.10 16.92
C SER A 148 6.47 0.25 16.40
N ILE A 149 6.41 0.78 15.19
CA ILE A 149 5.17 1.18 14.51
C ILE A 149 5.12 0.40 13.19
N GLY A 150 4.03 -0.32 12.97
CA GLY A 150 3.90 -1.10 11.76
C GLY A 150 2.78 -2.12 11.83
N ALA A 151 2.53 -2.74 10.69
CA ALA A 151 1.65 -3.89 10.53
C ALA A 151 2.29 -4.82 9.50
N SER A 152 2.28 -6.11 9.78
CA SER A 152 2.67 -7.11 8.79
C SER A 152 1.74 -7.07 7.57
N GLY A 153 2.22 -7.52 6.41
CA GLY A 153 1.39 -7.61 5.22
C GLY A 153 0.14 -8.49 5.44
N LYS A 154 0.27 -9.53 6.27
CA LYS A 154 -0.87 -10.35 6.70
C LYS A 154 -1.91 -9.55 7.47
N GLU A 155 -1.51 -8.77 8.47
CA GLU A 155 -2.44 -7.96 9.27
C GLU A 155 -3.13 -6.90 8.43
N LEU A 156 -2.39 -6.26 7.50
CA LEU A 156 -2.97 -5.33 6.53
C LEU A 156 -4.03 -6.02 5.66
N LYS A 157 -3.68 -7.17 5.06
CA LYS A 157 -4.60 -7.95 4.22
C LYS A 157 -5.83 -8.42 4.98
N ASP A 158 -5.65 -8.99 6.17
CA ASP A 158 -6.76 -9.50 6.98
C ASP A 158 -7.73 -8.35 7.34
N SER A 159 -7.18 -7.19 7.72
CA SER A 159 -7.98 -5.99 8.03
C SER A 159 -8.74 -5.47 6.81
N LEU A 160 -8.09 -5.38 5.65
CA LEU A 160 -8.72 -4.94 4.42
C LEU A 160 -9.79 -5.91 3.93
N ASN A 161 -9.52 -7.21 3.97
CA ASN A 161 -10.49 -8.24 3.59
C ASN A 161 -11.73 -8.21 4.49
N GLY A 162 -11.54 -7.98 5.80
CA GLY A 162 -12.64 -7.78 6.74
C GLY A 162 -13.49 -6.56 6.34
N LEU A 163 -12.85 -5.42 6.09
CA LEU A 163 -13.53 -4.19 5.67
C LEU A 163 -14.30 -4.37 4.35
N ILE A 164 -13.69 -5.03 3.37
CA ILE A 164 -14.32 -5.34 2.07
C ILE A 164 -15.54 -6.23 2.26
N GLY A 165 -15.43 -7.28 3.09
CA GLY A 165 -16.55 -8.18 3.40
C GLY A 165 -17.72 -7.47 4.08
N ASP A 166 -17.42 -6.66 5.10
CA ASP A 166 -18.44 -5.86 5.81
C ASP A 166 -19.12 -4.86 4.88
N LEU A 167 -18.35 -4.21 4.01
CA LEU A 167 -18.88 -3.23 3.06
C LEU A 167 -19.74 -3.89 1.99
N ASP A 168 -19.32 -5.04 1.45
CA ASP A 168 -20.07 -5.81 0.46
C ASP A 168 -21.42 -6.29 1.04
N GLN A 169 -21.41 -6.80 2.28
CA GLN A 169 -22.63 -7.15 3.00
C GLN A 169 -23.55 -5.93 3.20
N LYS A 170 -22.98 -4.77 3.50
CA LYS A 170 -23.74 -3.53 3.69
C LYS A 170 -24.40 -3.05 2.40
N TYR A 171 -23.68 -3.08 1.28
CA TYR A 171 -24.25 -2.72 -0.03
C TYR A 171 -25.34 -3.70 -0.48
N SER A 172 -25.07 -5.01 -0.38
CA SER A 172 -26.02 -6.05 -0.82
C SER A 172 -27.33 -6.08 -0.03
N SER A 173 -27.30 -5.67 1.24
CA SER A 173 -28.48 -5.60 2.12
C SER A 173 -29.15 -4.22 2.17
N ALA A 174 -28.61 -3.22 1.48
CA ALA A 174 -29.16 -1.88 1.48
C ALA A 174 -30.48 -1.81 0.68
N ASN A 175 -31.46 -1.09 1.22
CA ASN A 175 -32.62 -0.67 0.42
C ASN A 175 -32.21 0.44 -0.57
N GLU A 176 -33.09 0.74 -1.53
CA GLU A 176 -32.82 1.70 -2.61
C GLU A 176 -32.35 3.08 -2.11
N THR A 177 -32.99 3.63 -1.07
CA THR A 177 -32.62 4.92 -0.50
C THR A 177 -31.23 4.91 0.12
N SER A 178 -30.92 3.89 0.93
CA SER A 178 -29.62 3.72 1.56
C SER A 178 -28.52 3.49 0.53
N LEU A 179 -28.80 2.62 -0.45
CA LEU A 179 -27.89 2.34 -1.56
C LEU A 179 -27.58 3.62 -2.34
N GLY A 180 -28.61 4.38 -2.71
CA GLY A 180 -28.44 5.66 -3.39
C GLY A 180 -27.61 6.67 -2.60
N SER A 181 -27.73 6.71 -1.26
CA SER A 181 -26.88 7.56 -0.42
C SER A 181 -25.43 7.10 -0.41
N MET A 182 -25.20 5.80 -0.20
CA MET A 182 -23.86 5.22 -0.19
C MET A 182 -23.13 5.44 -1.51
N CYS A 183 -23.83 5.30 -2.63
CA CYS A 183 -23.26 5.55 -3.96
C CYS A 183 -22.89 7.02 -4.19
N ARG A 184 -23.70 7.97 -3.69
CA ARG A 184 -23.36 9.41 -3.76
C ARG A 184 -22.15 9.74 -2.88
N ASP A 185 -22.07 9.16 -1.70
CA ASP A 185 -20.93 9.34 -0.80
C ASP A 185 -19.65 8.76 -1.41
N ALA A 186 -19.71 7.53 -1.93
CA ALA A 186 -18.59 6.90 -2.64
C ALA A 186 -18.12 7.76 -3.82
N LEU A 187 -19.05 8.23 -4.66
CA LEU A 187 -18.72 9.09 -5.79
C LEU A 187 -18.02 10.39 -5.36
N ARG A 188 -18.52 11.06 -4.32
CA ARG A 188 -17.91 12.28 -3.77
C ARG A 188 -16.50 12.01 -3.26
N ASP A 189 -16.35 10.94 -2.50
CA ASP A 189 -15.09 10.63 -1.83
C ASP A 189 -14.02 10.21 -2.85
N ILE A 190 -14.36 9.38 -3.84
CA ILE A 190 -13.46 9.02 -4.95
C ILE A 190 -13.04 10.25 -5.76
N LYS A 191 -13.98 11.16 -6.05
CA LYS A 191 -13.64 12.43 -6.73
C LYS A 191 -12.67 13.28 -5.89
N SER A 192 -12.86 13.32 -4.57
CA SER A 192 -11.93 13.99 -3.66
C SER A 192 -10.53 13.37 -3.70
N LEU A 193 -10.44 12.03 -3.62
CA LEU A 193 -9.18 11.30 -3.77
C LEU A 193 -8.51 11.60 -5.12
N THR A 194 -9.28 11.58 -6.20
CA THR A 194 -8.79 11.88 -7.56
C THR A 194 -8.21 13.29 -7.69
N MET A 195 -8.75 14.27 -6.95
CA MET A 195 -8.24 15.64 -6.93
C MET A 195 -6.93 15.74 -6.15
N MET A 196 -6.72 14.94 -5.10
CA MET A 196 -5.46 14.94 -4.34
C MET A 196 -4.27 14.40 -5.14
N TYR A 197 -4.53 13.53 -6.13
CA TYR A 197 -3.53 12.97 -7.03
C TYR A 197 -3.53 13.60 -8.44
N GLY A 198 -4.32 14.65 -8.64
CA GLY A 198 -4.27 15.47 -9.85
C GLY A 198 -3.31 16.63 -9.67
N ASP A 199 -2.45 16.86 -10.67
CA ASP A 199 -1.62 18.06 -10.77
C ASP A 199 -2.47 19.34 -10.91
#